data_AF-A0ABD5WVK9-F1
#
_entry.id   AF-A0ABD5WVK9-F1
#
_cell.length_a   1.000
_cell.length_b   1.000
_cell.length_c   1.000
_cell.angle_alpha   90.00
_cell.angle_beta   90.00
_cell.angle_gamma   90.00
#
_symmetry.space_group_name_H-M   'P 1'
#
loop_
_entity.id
_entity.type
_entity.pdbx_description
1 polymer ?
#
loop_
_entity_poly.entity_id
_entity_poly.type
_entity_poly.pdbx_seq_one_letter_code
_entity_poly.pdbx_strand_id
1 'polypeptide(L)'
;MDRPREPAVDARLLALVGLATLLSIGHHVDHLIRGNHVGWPVTPAVNAFTFSLGVYPVIATGLLLTLRGRAGARYWFAVAAGGLGLLGAIHLGPWAIEPPGDIIGPYAPSPVGYLAFAWLLALLAVLCLTVVVAAAAWRSRSPA
;
A
#
# COMPACT_ATOMS: atom_id res chain seq x y z
N MET A 1 -23.97 -25.93 0.87
CA MET A 1 -23.01 -25.69 -0.23
C MET A 1 -21.78 -25.07 0.39
N ASP A 2 -20.77 -25.90 0.69
CA ASP A 2 -19.54 -25.46 1.37
C ASP A 2 -18.66 -24.77 0.33
N ARG A 3 -18.45 -23.46 0.45
CA ARG A 3 -17.56 -22.75 -0.50
C ARG A 3 -16.14 -23.25 -0.26
N PRO A 4 -15.36 -23.57 -1.31
CA PRO A 4 -13.96 -23.93 -1.12
C PRO A 4 -13.25 -22.82 -0.33
N ARG A 5 -12.59 -23.19 0.78
CA ARG A 5 -11.73 -22.28 1.54
C ARG A 5 -10.67 -21.73 0.58
N GLU A 6 -10.53 -20.40 0.52
CA GLU A 6 -9.45 -19.80 -0.26
C GLU A 6 -8.08 -20.29 0.26
N PRO A 7 -7.06 -20.39 -0.61
CA PRO A 7 -5.76 -20.94 -0.25
C PRO A 7 -5.16 -20.23 0.97
N ALA A 8 -4.56 -21.01 1.87
CA ALA A 8 -3.99 -20.54 3.12
C ALA A 8 -2.94 -19.44 2.88
N VAL A 9 -3.17 -18.28 3.50
CA VAL A 9 -2.20 -17.20 3.63
C VAL A 9 -1.14 -17.64 4.64
N ASP A 10 0.14 -17.63 4.25
CA ASP A 10 1.23 -17.99 5.16
C ASP A 10 1.71 -16.77 5.99
N ALA A 11 2.51 -17.04 7.01
CA ALA A 11 3.04 -16.01 7.89
C ALA A 11 3.92 -14.99 7.14
N ARG A 12 4.58 -15.41 6.05
CA ARG A 12 5.43 -14.53 5.23
C ARG A 12 4.57 -13.49 4.50
N LEU A 13 3.49 -13.91 3.85
CA LEU A 13 2.58 -12.99 3.17
C LEU A 13 1.93 -12.02 4.15
N LEU A 14 1.51 -12.49 5.33
CA LEU A 14 0.98 -11.62 6.39
C LEU A 14 2.02 -10.62 6.90
N ALA A 15 3.27 -11.05 7.07
CA ALA A 15 4.36 -10.15 7.49
C ALA A 15 4.60 -9.03 6.46
N LEU A 16 4.56 -9.36 5.16
CA LEU A 16 4.67 -8.37 4.09
C LEU A 16 3.50 -7.39 4.07
N VAL A 17 2.26 -7.89 4.23
CA VAL A 17 1.07 -7.04 4.37
C VAL A 17 1.19 -6.11 5.58
N GLY A 18 1.64 -6.63 6.72
CA GLY A 18 1.87 -5.84 7.93
C GLY A 18 2.92 -4.75 7.71
N LEU A 19 4.06 -5.09 7.10
CA LEU A 19 5.13 -4.14 6.79
C LEU A 19 4.65 -3.05 5.80
N ALA A 20 3.93 -3.43 4.74
CA ALA A 20 3.34 -2.48 3.79
C ALA A 20 2.36 -1.53 4.49
N THR A 21 1.56 -2.04 5.42
CA THR A 21 0.63 -1.24 6.22
C THR A 21 1.37 -0.21 7.07
N LEU A 22 2.43 -0.63 7.78
CA LEU A 22 3.25 0.27 8.59
C LEU A 22 3.92 1.36 7.76
N LEU A 23 4.52 0.98 6.62
CA LEU A 23 5.13 1.93 5.70
C LEU A 23 4.09 2.88 5.10
N SER A 24 2.89 2.40 4.77
CA SER A 24 1.79 3.22 4.27
C SER A 24 1.30 4.24 5.32
N ILE A 25 1.20 3.84 6.59
CA ILE A 25 0.90 4.77 7.70
C ILE A 25 2.00 5.83 7.80
N GLY A 26 3.27 5.41 7.81
CA GLY A 26 4.41 6.34 7.85
C GLY A 26 4.38 7.35 6.69
N HIS A 27 4.02 6.89 5.48
CA HIS A 27 3.89 7.75 4.31
C HIS A 27 2.74 8.77 4.46
N HIS A 28 1.57 8.37 4.97
CA HIS A 28 0.49 9.33 5.26
C HIS A 28 0.86 10.30 6.39
N VAL A 29 1.58 9.84 7.42
CA VAL A 29 2.09 10.72 8.48
C VAL A 29 3.07 11.74 7.91
N ASP A 30 3.93 11.32 6.97
CA ASP A 30 4.84 12.24 6.27
C ASP A 30 4.06 13.36 5.56
N HIS A 31 2.95 13.06 4.86
CA HIS A 31 2.05 14.09 4.31
C HIS A 31 1.60 15.10 5.38
N LEU A 32 1.19 14.62 6.55
CA LEU A 32 0.73 15.48 7.65
C LEU A 32 1.86 16.38 8.17
N ILE A 33 3.08 15.86 8.28
CA ILE A 33 4.24 16.61 8.75
C ILE A 33 4.64 17.68 7.73
N ARG A 34 4.74 17.31 6.44
CA ARG A 34 5.14 18.25 5.38
C ARG A 34 4.04 19.25 5.01
N GLY A 35 2.78 18.96 5.33
CA GLY A 35 1.65 19.86 5.15
C GLY A 35 1.22 20.11 3.70
N ASN A 36 1.80 19.39 2.73
CA ASN A 36 1.39 19.43 1.33
C ASN A 36 0.71 18.12 0.90
N HIS A 37 -0.10 18.19 -0.16
CA HIS A 37 -0.87 17.04 -0.68
C HIS A 37 -1.74 16.34 0.38
N VAL A 38 -2.13 17.04 1.44
CA VAL A 38 -3.05 16.56 2.49
C VAL A 38 -4.48 16.92 2.12
N GLY A 39 -5.37 15.94 2.18
CA GLY A 39 -6.80 16.10 1.95
C GLY A 39 -7.66 15.94 3.20
N TRP A 40 -8.96 15.82 2.98
CA TRP A 40 -9.93 15.39 3.98
C TRP A 40 -9.52 14.04 4.58
N PRO A 41 -9.68 13.83 5.90
CA PRO A 41 -10.40 14.68 6.86
C PRO A 41 -9.58 15.81 7.50
N VAL A 42 -8.33 16.02 7.10
CA VAL A 42 -7.45 17.02 7.74
C VAL A 42 -7.68 18.42 7.15
N THR A 43 -7.93 18.50 5.85
CA THR A 43 -8.35 19.72 5.15
C THR A 43 -9.73 19.54 4.50
N PRO A 44 -10.42 20.62 4.07
CA PRO A 44 -11.68 20.47 3.33
C PRO A 44 -11.52 19.87 1.92
N ALA A 45 -10.30 19.72 1.40
CA ALA A 45 -10.04 19.30 0.03
C ALA A 45 -10.16 17.78 -0.12
N VAL A 46 -10.98 17.30 -1.05
CA VAL A 46 -11.04 15.88 -1.42
C VAL A 46 -10.04 15.63 -2.56
N ASN A 47 -8.99 14.85 -2.29
CA ASN A 47 -7.91 14.61 -3.24
C ASN A 47 -7.33 13.18 -3.11
N ALA A 48 -6.19 12.93 -3.75
CA ALA A 48 -5.53 11.62 -3.73
C ALA A 48 -5.28 11.08 -2.31
N PHE A 49 -4.87 11.94 -1.36
CA PHE A 49 -4.71 11.57 0.05
C PHE A 49 -6.03 11.08 0.67
N THR A 50 -7.14 11.76 0.42
CA THR A 50 -8.45 11.34 0.93
C THR A 50 -8.83 9.95 0.43
N PHE A 51 -8.67 9.71 -0.88
CA PHE A 51 -9.01 8.40 -1.46
C PHE A 51 -8.04 7.30 -1.00
N SER A 52 -6.76 7.60 -0.81
CA SER A 52 -5.76 6.62 -0.36
C SER A 52 -6.02 6.11 1.06
N LEU A 53 -6.65 6.90 1.95
CA LEU A 53 -7.08 6.43 3.28
C LEU A 53 -8.04 5.22 3.21
N GLY A 54 -8.74 5.04 2.09
CA GLY A 54 -9.59 3.87 1.84
C GLY A 54 -8.83 2.53 1.86
N VAL A 55 -7.49 2.54 1.75
CA VAL A 55 -6.68 1.34 1.85
C VAL A 55 -6.79 0.67 3.24
N TYR A 56 -6.95 1.44 4.31
CA TYR A 56 -7.00 0.91 5.68
C TYR A 56 -8.25 0.06 5.96
N PRO A 57 -9.48 0.50 5.65
CA PRO A 57 -10.65 -0.37 5.78
C PRO A 57 -10.59 -1.57 4.84
N VAL A 58 -9.97 -1.44 3.65
CA VAL A 58 -9.73 -2.58 2.75
C VAL A 58 -8.81 -3.60 3.43
N ILE A 59 -7.65 -3.19 3.95
CA ILE A 59 -6.71 -4.07 4.66
C ILE A 59 -7.38 -4.73 5.88
N ALA A 60 -8.07 -3.94 6.71
CA ALA A 60 -8.76 -4.46 7.90
C ALA A 60 -9.81 -5.53 7.53
N THR A 61 -10.60 -5.27 6.49
CA THR A 61 -11.58 -6.24 5.97
C THR A 61 -10.88 -7.49 5.45
N GLY A 62 -9.78 -7.33 4.70
CA GLY A 62 -8.95 -8.42 4.21
C GLY A 62 -8.44 -9.33 5.32
N LEU A 63 -7.89 -8.73 6.39
CA LEU A 63 -7.42 -9.48 7.56
C LEU A 63 -8.55 -10.25 8.24
N LEU A 64 -9.71 -9.61 8.47
CA LEU A 64 -10.87 -10.28 9.03
C LEU A 64 -11.34 -11.45 8.16
N LEU A 65 -11.38 -11.27 6.83
CA LEU A 65 -11.74 -12.33 5.91
C LEU A 65 -10.70 -13.45 5.88
N THR A 66 -9.41 -13.15 5.97
CA THR A 66 -8.34 -14.15 6.08
C THR A 66 -8.48 -14.97 7.36
N LEU A 67 -8.72 -14.32 8.51
CA LEU A 67 -8.98 -15.02 9.79
C LEU A 67 -10.20 -15.95 9.72
N ARG A 68 -11.20 -15.61 8.89
CA ARG A 68 -12.39 -16.44 8.65
C ARG A 68 -12.22 -17.45 7.53
N GLY A 69 -11.03 -17.56 6.92
CA GLY A 69 -10.75 -18.47 5.80
C GLY A 69 -11.46 -18.10 4.49
N ARG A 70 -11.83 -16.82 4.32
CA ARG A 70 -12.61 -16.29 3.18
C ARG A 70 -11.81 -15.42 2.22
N ALA A 71 -10.60 -15.02 2.59
CA ALA A 71 -9.66 -14.30 1.73
C ALA A 71 -8.27 -14.94 1.79
N GLY A 72 -7.76 -15.34 0.64
CA GLY A 72 -6.46 -15.99 0.47
C GLY A 72 -5.48 -15.14 -0.33
N ALA A 73 -4.48 -15.81 -0.93
CA ALA A 73 -3.41 -15.15 -1.69
C ALA A 73 -3.93 -14.26 -2.84
N ARG A 74 -5.02 -14.65 -3.51
CA ARG A 74 -5.61 -13.87 -4.61
C ARG A 74 -6.13 -12.51 -4.16
N TYR A 75 -6.75 -12.44 -2.99
CA TYR A 75 -7.20 -11.18 -2.41
C TYR A 75 -6.02 -10.25 -2.15
N TRP A 76 -4.98 -10.75 -1.47
CA TRP A 76 -3.80 -9.97 -1.13
C TRP A 76 -2.98 -9.56 -2.36
N PHE A 77 -2.96 -10.39 -3.40
CA PHE A 77 -2.41 -10.01 -4.71
C PHE A 77 -3.13 -8.79 -5.28
N ALA A 78 -4.47 -8.82 -5.34
CA ALA A 78 -5.25 -7.72 -5.91
C ALA A 78 -5.06 -6.42 -5.12
N VAL A 79 -5.08 -6.49 -3.78
CA VAL A 79 -4.83 -5.32 -2.92
C VAL A 79 -3.43 -4.76 -3.12
N ALA A 80 -2.39 -5.62 -3.09
CA ALA A 80 -1.01 -5.16 -3.24
C ALA A 80 -0.73 -4.61 -4.66
N ALA A 81 -1.27 -5.24 -5.70
CA ALA A 81 -1.10 -4.80 -7.08
C ALA A 81 -1.82 -3.48 -7.35
N GLY A 82 -3.06 -3.34 -6.85
CA GLY A 82 -3.81 -2.09 -6.91
C GLY A 82 -3.11 -0.97 -6.16
N GLY A 83 -2.62 -1.24 -4.94
CA GLY A 83 -1.84 -0.28 -4.14
C GLY A 83 -0.55 0.14 -4.83
N LEU A 84 0.22 -0.82 -5.39
CA LEU A 84 1.44 -0.53 -6.14
C LEU A 84 1.17 0.34 -7.38
N GLY A 85 0.12 0.00 -8.14
CA GLY A 85 -0.26 0.74 -9.34
C GLY A 85 -0.69 2.17 -9.00
N LEU A 86 -1.55 2.34 -8.00
CA LEU A 86 -2.00 3.67 -7.56
C LEU A 86 -0.84 4.51 -7.03
N LEU A 87 -0.05 3.97 -6.10
CA LEU A 87 1.08 4.69 -5.50
C LEU A 87 2.13 5.07 -6.54
N GLY A 88 2.42 4.15 -7.47
CA GLY A 88 3.31 4.43 -8.59
C GLY A 88 2.78 5.53 -9.51
N ALA A 89 1.50 5.49 -9.86
CA ALA A 89 0.89 6.50 -10.73
C ALA A 89 0.84 7.91 -10.10
N ILE A 90 0.67 8.00 -8.77
CA ILE A 90 0.63 9.29 -8.07
C ILE A 90 2.02 9.94 -8.00
N HIS A 91 3.08 9.15 -7.80
CA HIS A 91 4.41 9.70 -7.50
C HIS A 91 5.45 9.58 -8.60
N LEU A 92 5.27 8.67 -9.55
CA LEU A 92 6.30 8.33 -10.53
C LEU A 92 5.83 8.60 -11.96
N GLY A 93 6.79 8.98 -12.80
CA GLY A 93 6.56 9.21 -14.22
C GLY A 93 6.09 10.63 -14.55
N PRO A 94 5.86 10.91 -15.84
CA PRO A 94 5.65 12.28 -16.33
C PRO A 94 4.28 12.87 -15.97
N TRP A 95 3.37 12.06 -15.40
CA TRP A 95 2.00 12.46 -15.05
C TRP A 95 1.77 12.41 -13.53
N ALA A 96 2.84 12.33 -12.73
CA ALA A 96 2.75 12.28 -11.29
C ALA A 96 2.03 13.53 -10.75
N ILE A 97 1.08 13.30 -9.84
CA ILE A 97 0.38 14.36 -9.12
C ILE A 97 1.29 14.93 -8.02
N GLU A 98 2.08 14.05 -7.40
CA GLU A 98 3.05 14.41 -6.37
C GLU A 98 4.44 13.84 -6.72
N PRO A 99 5.18 14.49 -7.63
CA PRO A 99 6.50 14.03 -8.04
C PRO A 99 7.52 14.05 -6.89
N PRO A 100 8.69 13.39 -7.01
CA PRO A 100 9.67 13.32 -5.93
C PRO A 100 10.13 14.69 -5.39
N GLY A 101 10.12 15.73 -6.23
CA GLY A 101 10.41 17.10 -5.81
C GLY A 101 9.46 17.64 -4.74
N ASP A 102 8.19 17.24 -4.79
CA ASP A 102 7.16 17.67 -3.83
C ASP A 102 7.29 16.95 -2.47
N ILE A 103 8.02 15.83 -2.43
CA ILE A 103 8.31 15.09 -1.20
C ILE A 103 9.62 15.61 -0.57
N ILE A 104 10.65 15.82 -1.39
CA ILE A 104 11.98 16.21 -0.91
C ILE A 104 12.02 17.71 -0.56
N GLY A 105 11.47 18.55 -1.43
CA GLY A 105 11.57 20.01 -1.36
C GLY A 105 11.08 20.64 -0.06
N PRO A 106 9.91 20.25 0.50
CA PRO A 106 9.37 20.86 1.73
C PRO A 106 10.27 20.75 2.96
N TYR A 107 11.19 19.78 2.98
CA TYR A 107 12.14 19.60 4.07
C TYR A 107 13.48 20.31 3.83
N ALA A 108 13.72 20.93 2.67
CA ALA A 108 15.03 21.50 2.33
C ALA A 108 15.40 22.68 3.27
N PRO A 109 16.69 22.80 3.66
CA PRO A 109 17.85 22.02 3.21
C PRO A 109 18.12 20.72 4.03
N SER A 110 17.14 20.15 4.73
CA SER A 110 17.32 18.98 5.59
C SER A 110 17.44 17.64 4.83
N PRO A 111 18.28 16.69 5.28
CA PRO A 111 18.30 15.32 4.75
C PRO A 111 16.98 14.54 4.96
N VAL A 112 16.07 15.06 5.79
CA VAL A 112 14.75 14.46 6.06
C VAL A 112 13.94 14.25 4.78
N GLY A 113 14.02 15.15 3.80
CA GLY A 113 13.28 15.00 2.54
C GLY A 113 13.72 13.76 1.73
N TYR A 114 15.02 13.46 1.71
CA TYR A 114 15.52 12.24 1.08
C TYR A 114 15.14 10.98 1.86
N LEU A 115 15.06 11.06 3.19
CA LEU A 115 14.56 9.96 4.02
C LEU A 115 13.07 9.67 3.74
N ALA A 116 12.25 10.72 3.64
CA ALA A 116 10.83 10.61 3.25
C ALA A 116 10.68 9.96 1.87
N PHE A 117 11.48 10.38 0.90
CA PHE A 117 11.48 9.78 -0.43
C PHE A 117 11.96 8.31 -0.42
N ALA A 118 13.01 8.00 0.34
CA ALA A 118 13.48 6.62 0.51
C ALA A 118 12.42 5.72 1.17
N TRP A 119 11.63 6.28 2.10
CA TRP A 119 10.50 5.58 2.72
C TRP A 119 9.42 5.22 1.70
N LEU A 120 9.08 6.14 0.79
CA LEU A 120 8.18 5.86 -0.34
C LEU A 120 8.73 4.74 -1.24
N LEU A 121 10.02 4.76 -1.57
CA LEU A 121 10.65 3.70 -2.37
C LEU A 121 10.62 2.35 -1.66
N ALA A 122 10.83 2.33 -0.34
CA ALA A 122 10.72 1.12 0.46
C ALA A 122 9.28 0.56 0.44
N LEU A 123 8.27 1.43 0.55
CA LEU A 123 6.87 1.03 0.43
C LEU A 123 6.57 0.39 -0.94
N LEU A 124 6.99 1.02 -2.03
CA LEU A 124 6.84 0.47 -3.39
C LEU A 124 7.53 -0.90 -3.54
N ALA A 125 8.74 -1.04 -3.00
CA ALA A 125 9.47 -2.31 -3.03
C ALA A 125 8.76 -3.42 -2.26
N VAL A 126 8.24 -3.13 -1.05
CA VAL A 126 7.49 -4.09 -0.25
C VAL A 126 6.18 -4.47 -0.94
N LEU A 127 5.46 -3.53 -1.56
CA LEU A 127 4.26 -3.83 -2.32
C LEU A 127 4.57 -4.72 -3.53
N CYS A 128 5.62 -4.42 -4.29
CA CYS A 128 6.09 -5.26 -5.39
C CYS A 128 6.42 -6.69 -4.93
N LEU A 129 7.16 -6.83 -3.82
CA LEU A 129 7.46 -8.14 -3.25
C LEU A 129 6.19 -8.89 -2.79
N THR A 130 5.23 -8.17 -2.21
CA THR A 130 3.92 -8.72 -1.80
C THR A 130 3.16 -9.25 -3.00
N VAL A 131 3.13 -8.52 -4.12
CA VAL A 131 2.53 -8.96 -5.38
C VAL A 131 3.15 -10.26 -5.86
N VAL A 132 4.49 -10.34 -5.90
CA VAL A 132 5.21 -11.54 -6.37
C VAL A 132 4.91 -12.73 -5.46
N VAL A 133 5.00 -12.57 -4.14
CA VAL A 133 4.75 -13.65 -3.17
C VAL A 133 3.29 -14.11 -3.21
N ALA A 134 2.34 -13.18 -3.27
CA ALA A 134 0.92 -13.51 -3.36
C ALA A 134 0.58 -14.22 -4.68
N ALA A 135 1.16 -13.78 -5.81
CA ALA A 135 0.97 -14.44 -7.11
C ALA A 135 1.55 -15.88 -7.11
N ALA A 136 2.74 -16.08 -6.54
CA ALA A 136 3.34 -17.40 -6.41
C ALA A 136 2.49 -18.34 -5.53
N ALA A 137 2.04 -17.84 -4.37
CA ALA A 137 1.16 -18.58 -3.47
C ALA A 137 -0.16 -18.97 -4.13
N TRP A 138 -0.75 -18.05 -4.92
CA TRP A 138 -1.97 -18.33 -5.68
C TRP A 138 -1.76 -19.39 -6.77
N ARG A 139 -0.67 -19.30 -7.56
CA ARG A 139 -0.36 -20.26 -8.62
C ARG A 139 -0.07 -21.67 -8.10
N SER A 140 0.68 -21.78 -7.00
CA SER A 140 1.07 -23.09 -6.43
C SER A 140 -0.10 -23.94 -5.90
N ARG A 141 -1.30 -23.38 -5.79
CA ARG A 141 -2.47 -24.04 -5.17
C ARG A 141 -3.75 -23.95 -6.00
N SER A 142 -3.66 -23.47 -7.25
CA SER A 142 -4.77 -23.55 -8.21
C SER A 142 -4.68 -24.90 -8.94
N PRO A 143 -5.71 -25.77 -8.92
CA PRO A 143 -5.71 -26.96 -9.76
C PRO A 143 -5.64 -26.52 -11.23
N ALA A 144 -4.81 -27.22 -12.02
CA ALA A 144 -4.67 -27.03 -13.45
C ALA A 144 -5.99 -27.30 -14.18
#